data_AF-A0AAN7WHK9-F1
#
_entry.id   AF-A0AAN7WHK9-F1
#
_cell.length_a   1.000
_cell.length_b   1.000
_cell.length_c   1.000
_cell.angle_alpha   90.00
_cell.angle_beta   90.00
_cell.angle_gamma   90.00
#
_symmetry.space_group_name_H-M   'P 1'
#
loop_
_entity.id
_entity.type
_entity.pdbx_description
1 polymer ?
#
loop_
_entity_poly.entity_id
_entity_poly.type
_entity_poly.pdbx_seq_one_letter_code
_entity_poly.pdbx_strand_id
1 'polypeptide(L)'
;MKSFTAISIIALAAAAVARPSPGMLARQADTCILDTNTKPVNSQIGASIQQWNDDVNFVNAFLDEAAAFSPDDLHDAADNALTHALDEPCQLGTLTAVVNGASGASLCATQDLSSIFGDHVITNLKNIIANPTDTATVNAAIQDINNFRCCSVLPDASILWTDSAKLAGLSGFPTTAQLPQACSTITCQQSFSGGCQSEFDPLSPGS
;
A
#
# COMPACT_ATOMS: atom_id res chain seq x y z
N MET A 1 -77.62 36.86 1.68
CA MET A 1 -76.84 37.67 2.63
C MET A 1 -75.37 37.32 2.47
N LYS A 2 -74.55 38.36 2.21
CA LYS A 2 -73.09 38.46 2.42
C LYS A 2 -72.16 37.70 1.44
N SER A 3 -71.69 38.48 0.47
CA SER A 3 -70.35 38.34 -0.15
C SER A 3 -69.25 38.29 0.90
N PHE A 4 -68.17 37.56 0.61
CA PHE A 4 -66.80 37.98 0.89
C PHE A 4 -65.86 37.42 -0.19
N THR A 5 -65.20 38.33 -0.90
CA THR A 5 -64.08 38.09 -1.82
C THR A 5 -62.82 38.02 -0.97
N ALA A 6 -61.97 37.00 -1.14
CA ALA A 6 -60.64 36.96 -0.57
C ALA A 6 -59.63 36.51 -1.64
N ILE A 7 -58.85 37.49 -2.10
CA ILE A 7 -57.67 37.31 -2.94
C ILE A 7 -56.57 36.77 -2.02
N SER A 8 -55.99 35.63 -2.35
CA SER A 8 -54.77 35.14 -1.70
C SER A 8 -53.65 35.05 -2.73
N ILE A 9 -52.68 35.94 -2.56
CA ILE A 9 -51.40 35.99 -3.26
C ILE A 9 -50.54 34.87 -2.68
N ILE A 10 -50.27 33.82 -3.47
CA ILE A 10 -49.31 32.78 -3.09
C ILE A 10 -47.93 33.22 -3.57
N ALA A 11 -47.06 33.50 -2.61
CA ALA A 11 -45.67 33.85 -2.81
C ALA A 11 -44.89 32.67 -3.44
N LEU A 12 -44.08 32.96 -4.45
CA LEU A 12 -43.07 32.06 -4.99
C LEU A 12 -42.02 31.78 -3.91
N ALA A 13 -42.07 30.59 -3.30
CA ALA A 13 -40.93 30.05 -2.58
C ALA A 13 -39.88 29.62 -3.61
N ALA A 14 -38.83 30.43 -3.77
CA ALA A 14 -37.62 30.00 -4.44
C ALA A 14 -36.97 28.89 -3.59
N ALA A 15 -37.19 27.63 -3.99
CA ALA A 15 -36.40 26.53 -3.47
C ALA A 15 -34.96 26.73 -3.93
N ALA A 16 -34.11 27.24 -3.03
CA ALA A 16 -32.68 27.12 -3.20
C ALA A 16 -32.34 25.62 -3.17
N VAL A 17 -32.24 25.01 -4.34
CA VAL A 17 -31.49 23.76 -4.49
C VAL A 17 -30.05 24.09 -4.10
N ALA A 18 -29.72 23.82 -2.83
CA ALA A 18 -28.34 23.68 -2.41
C ALA A 18 -27.74 22.62 -3.34
N ARG A 19 -26.91 23.07 -4.29
CA ARG A 19 -26.07 22.17 -5.07
C ARG A 19 -25.30 21.33 -4.05
N PRO A 20 -25.32 19.99 -4.15
CA PRO A 20 -24.31 19.21 -3.48
C PRO A 20 -22.97 19.76 -3.96
N SER A 21 -22.15 20.21 -3.03
CA SER A 21 -20.74 20.40 -3.33
C SER A 21 -20.23 19.11 -3.98
N PRO A 22 -19.51 19.15 -5.11
CA PRO A 22 -18.75 18.00 -5.58
C PRO A 22 -17.56 17.85 -4.63
N GLY A 23 -17.86 17.35 -3.44
CA GLY A 23 -16.95 17.19 -2.33
C GLY A 23 -17.34 15.93 -1.62
N MET A 24 -17.26 14.81 -2.36
CA MET A 24 -17.20 13.45 -1.85
C MET A 24 -17.10 12.55 -3.08
N LEU A 25 -15.86 12.39 -3.57
CA LEU A 25 -15.45 11.07 -4.01
C LEU A 25 -15.95 10.10 -2.94
N ALA A 26 -16.76 9.12 -3.33
CA ALA A 26 -17.18 8.06 -2.44
C ALA A 26 -15.92 7.56 -1.73
N ARG A 27 -15.84 7.81 -0.43
CA ARG A 27 -14.79 7.29 0.45
C ARG A 27 -14.90 5.78 0.32
N GLN A 28 -14.01 5.15 -0.46
CA GLN A 28 -13.71 3.74 -0.23
C GLN A 28 -13.45 3.63 1.26
N ALA A 29 -14.22 2.78 1.93
CA ALA A 29 -14.12 2.59 3.37
C ALA A 29 -12.64 2.44 3.76
N ASP A 30 -12.26 3.08 4.88
CA ASP A 30 -10.89 3.29 5.35
C ASP A 30 -9.96 2.12 4.98
N THR A 31 -9.14 2.35 3.96
CA THR A 31 -8.20 1.37 3.40
C THR A 31 -7.02 1.12 4.34
N CYS A 32 -6.80 2.03 5.29
CA CYS A 32 -5.71 1.94 6.26
C CYS A 32 -6.18 1.27 7.56
N ILE A 33 -5.49 0.24 8.03
CA ILE A 33 -5.62 -0.32 9.38
C ILE A 33 -5.03 0.68 10.40
N LEU A 34 -3.89 1.29 10.05
CA LEU A 34 -3.31 2.41 10.77
C LEU A 34 -3.33 3.66 9.90
N ASP A 35 -3.98 4.72 10.38
CA ASP A 35 -4.02 6.01 9.67
C ASP A 35 -2.61 6.52 9.34
N THR A 36 -2.43 6.97 8.10
CA THR A 36 -1.21 7.64 7.66
C THR A 36 -0.93 8.88 8.50
N ASN A 37 0.24 8.94 9.15
CA ASN A 37 0.63 10.08 9.97
C ASN A 37 1.80 10.86 9.35
N THR A 38 1.60 12.15 9.10
CA THR A 38 2.60 13.05 8.51
C THR A 38 3.59 13.64 9.52
N LYS A 39 3.38 13.42 10.82
CA LYS A 39 4.25 13.79 11.93
C LYS A 39 4.18 12.70 13.02
N PRO A 40 4.60 11.47 12.72
CA PRO A 40 4.45 10.36 13.65
C PRO A 40 5.34 10.53 14.88
N VAL A 41 4.84 10.15 16.04
CA VAL A 41 5.68 9.93 17.23
C VAL A 41 6.30 8.54 17.20
N ASN A 42 7.35 8.29 17.99
CA ASN A 42 8.09 7.03 17.99
C ASN A 42 7.22 5.76 18.09
N SER A 43 6.16 5.78 18.90
CA SER A 43 5.25 4.63 19.01
C SER A 43 4.47 4.36 17.72
N GLN A 44 4.14 5.41 16.96
CA GLN A 44 3.47 5.28 15.67
C GLN A 44 4.42 4.77 14.59
N ILE A 45 5.69 5.19 14.62
CA ILE A 45 6.72 4.66 13.71
C ILE A 45 6.89 3.15 13.93
N GLY A 46 7.05 2.72 15.17
CA GLY A 46 7.16 1.30 15.51
C GLY A 46 5.92 0.50 15.14
N ALA A 47 4.72 1.05 15.38
CA ALA A 47 3.46 0.43 14.98
C ALA A 47 3.33 0.30 13.45
N SER A 48 3.73 1.31 12.68
CA SER A 48 3.71 1.25 11.22
C SER A 48 4.69 0.21 10.67
N ILE A 49 5.90 0.08 11.24
CA ILE A 49 6.83 -0.98 10.83
C ILE A 49 6.25 -2.36 11.11
N GLN A 50 5.68 -2.56 12.30
CA GLN A 50 5.09 -3.86 12.67
C GLN A 50 3.88 -4.20 11.80
N GLN A 51 2.97 -3.26 11.59
CA GLN A 51 1.78 -3.45 10.75
C GLN A 51 2.18 -3.83 9.32
N TRP A 52 3.10 -3.07 8.71
CA TRP A 52 3.57 -3.38 7.36
C TRP A 52 4.25 -4.76 7.28
N ASN A 53 5.03 -5.14 8.28
CA ASN A 53 5.60 -6.48 8.35
C ASN A 53 4.51 -7.57 8.41
N ASP A 54 3.44 -7.33 9.16
CA ASP A 54 2.32 -8.27 9.24
C ASP A 54 1.58 -8.36 7.89
N ASP A 55 1.32 -7.23 7.22
CA ASP A 55 0.73 -7.19 5.88
C ASP A 55 1.59 -7.92 4.84
N VAL A 56 2.91 -7.73 4.90
CA VAL A 56 3.87 -8.46 4.07
C VAL A 56 3.73 -9.97 4.26
N ASN A 57 3.59 -10.43 5.50
CA ASN A 57 3.44 -11.85 5.80
C ASN A 57 2.11 -12.42 5.27
N PHE A 58 1.02 -11.66 5.33
CA PHE A 58 -0.26 -12.08 4.74
C PHE A 58 -0.18 -12.21 3.21
N VAL A 59 0.43 -11.23 2.53
CA VAL A 59 0.61 -11.30 1.07
C VAL A 59 1.55 -12.44 0.69
N ASN A 60 2.62 -12.67 1.45
CA ASN A 60 3.55 -13.76 1.19
C ASN A 60 2.89 -15.13 1.39
N ALA A 61 2.10 -15.32 2.45
CA ALA A 61 1.36 -16.56 2.68
C ALA A 61 0.40 -16.88 1.52
N PHE A 62 -0.29 -15.87 0.99
CA PHE A 62 -1.10 -16.01 -0.22
C PHE A 62 -0.24 -16.47 -1.41
N LEU A 63 0.88 -15.80 -1.69
CA LEU A 63 1.73 -16.10 -2.85
C LEU A 63 2.34 -17.52 -2.78
N ASP A 64 2.67 -17.99 -1.58
CA ASP A 64 3.25 -19.31 -1.35
C ASP A 64 2.21 -20.44 -1.54
N GLU A 65 0.92 -20.17 -1.31
CA GLU A 65 -0.16 -21.16 -1.37
C GLU A 65 -1.01 -21.07 -2.65
N ALA A 66 -0.91 -19.97 -3.41
CA ALA A 66 -1.83 -19.64 -4.51
C ALA A 66 -2.01 -20.76 -5.55
N ALA A 67 -0.97 -21.54 -5.85
CA ALA A 67 -1.03 -22.63 -6.81
C ALA A 67 -1.87 -23.84 -6.34
N ALA A 68 -2.15 -23.94 -5.04
CA ALA A 68 -2.91 -25.04 -4.44
C ALA A 68 -4.41 -24.72 -4.30
N PHE A 69 -4.83 -23.46 -4.46
CA PHE A 69 -6.21 -23.06 -4.28
C PHE A 69 -7.12 -23.49 -5.42
N SER A 70 -8.37 -23.81 -5.09
CA SER A 70 -9.45 -23.83 -6.08
C SER A 70 -9.75 -22.40 -6.55
N PRO A 71 -10.45 -22.18 -7.67
CA PRO A 71 -10.77 -20.82 -8.12
C PRO A 71 -11.53 -19.98 -7.09
N ASP A 72 -12.47 -20.58 -6.35
CA ASP A 72 -13.22 -19.86 -5.31
C ASP A 72 -12.31 -19.52 -4.12
N ASP A 73 -11.48 -20.48 -3.66
CA ASP A 73 -10.51 -20.22 -2.57
C ASP A 73 -9.45 -19.19 -3.00
N LEU A 74 -9.04 -19.21 -4.27
CA LEU A 74 -8.07 -18.27 -4.84
C LEU A 74 -8.63 -16.85 -4.84
N HIS A 75 -9.90 -16.69 -5.22
CA HIS A 75 -10.58 -15.40 -5.16
C HIS A 75 -10.55 -14.85 -3.74
N ASP A 76 -11.02 -15.63 -2.76
CA ASP A 76 -11.13 -15.18 -1.36
C ASP A 76 -9.76 -14.91 -0.73
N ALA A 77 -8.77 -15.77 -1.00
CA ALA A 77 -7.41 -15.59 -0.54
C ALA A 77 -6.74 -14.35 -1.18
N ALA A 78 -6.98 -14.10 -2.47
CA ALA A 78 -6.49 -12.90 -3.15
C ALA A 78 -7.16 -11.62 -2.66
N ASP A 79 -8.46 -11.64 -2.33
CA ASP A 79 -9.18 -10.50 -1.75
C ASP A 79 -8.67 -10.16 -0.35
N ASN A 80 -8.39 -11.19 0.47
CA ASN A 80 -7.75 -11.00 1.76
C ASN A 80 -6.33 -10.42 1.62
N ALA A 81 -5.51 -10.97 0.72
CA ALA A 81 -4.18 -10.44 0.43
C ALA A 81 -4.24 -9.00 -0.11
N LEU A 82 -5.25 -8.67 -0.93
CA LEU A 82 -5.47 -7.31 -1.43
C LEU A 82 -5.77 -6.34 -0.29
N THR A 83 -6.55 -6.74 0.70
CA THR A 83 -6.85 -5.88 1.86
C THR A 83 -5.57 -5.49 2.61
N HIS A 84 -4.67 -6.45 2.85
CA HIS A 84 -3.37 -6.19 3.48
C HIS A 84 -2.44 -5.37 2.59
N ALA A 85 -2.35 -5.72 1.30
CA ALA A 85 -1.55 -4.96 0.35
C ALA A 85 -2.01 -3.51 0.24
N LEU A 86 -3.32 -3.26 0.32
CA LEU A 86 -3.91 -1.92 0.27
C LEU A 86 -3.62 -1.09 1.53
N ASP A 87 -3.30 -1.71 2.67
CA ASP A 87 -2.83 -1.01 3.87
C ASP A 87 -1.38 -0.53 3.70
N GLU A 88 -0.49 -1.32 3.08
CA GLU A 88 0.95 -1.03 2.97
C GLU A 88 1.30 0.43 2.56
N PRO A 89 0.61 1.10 1.61
CA PRO A 89 0.82 2.52 1.28
C PRO A 89 0.61 3.49 2.45
N CYS A 90 -0.23 3.13 3.43
CA CYS A 90 -0.48 3.94 4.62
C CYS A 90 0.74 3.94 5.57
N GLN A 91 1.36 2.77 5.76
CA GLN A 91 2.61 2.67 6.51
C GLN A 91 3.77 3.30 5.73
N LEU A 92 3.83 3.12 4.40
CA LEU A 92 4.78 3.85 3.54
C LEU A 92 4.66 5.36 3.74
N GLY A 93 3.45 5.92 3.72
CA GLY A 93 3.23 7.35 3.94
C GLY A 93 3.70 7.82 5.32
N THR A 94 3.48 7.02 6.36
CA THR A 94 3.93 7.32 7.72
C THR A 94 5.45 7.30 7.83
N LEU A 95 6.11 6.27 7.29
CA LEU A 95 7.57 6.14 7.34
C LEU A 95 8.28 7.14 6.42
N THR A 96 7.67 7.48 5.28
CA THR A 96 8.11 8.57 4.41
C THR A 96 8.21 9.88 5.17
N ALA A 97 7.25 10.19 6.05
CA ALA A 97 7.27 11.40 6.85
C ALA A 97 8.44 11.44 7.85
N VAL A 98 8.93 10.29 8.29
CA VAL A 98 10.11 10.16 9.18
C VAL A 98 11.40 10.44 8.43
N VAL A 99 11.53 9.85 7.23
CA VAL A 99 12.73 9.99 6.40
C VAL A 99 12.69 11.23 5.50
N ASN A 100 11.65 12.05 5.58
CA ASN A 100 11.53 13.25 4.77
C ASN A 100 12.64 14.25 5.12
N GLY A 101 13.51 14.54 4.14
CA GLY A 101 14.72 15.33 4.34
C GLY A 101 15.98 14.51 4.63
N ALA A 102 15.87 13.18 4.73
CA ALA A 102 17.02 12.29 4.61
C ALA A 102 17.51 12.25 3.15
N SER A 103 18.81 12.03 2.97
CA SER A 103 19.42 11.72 1.67
C SER A 103 19.76 10.24 1.61
N GLY A 104 19.94 9.72 0.40
CA GLY A 104 20.42 8.35 0.20
C GLY A 104 19.30 7.32 0.06
N ALA A 105 19.54 6.14 0.64
CA ALA A 105 18.82 4.91 0.33
C ALA A 105 17.33 4.94 0.70
N SER A 106 16.95 5.51 1.84
CA SER A 106 15.55 5.55 2.28
C SER A 106 14.68 6.49 1.44
N LEU A 107 15.25 7.58 0.92
CA LEU A 107 14.54 8.46 -0.02
C LEU A 107 14.35 7.76 -1.38
N CYS A 108 15.38 7.08 -1.87
CA CYS A 108 15.28 6.25 -3.07
C CYS A 108 14.20 5.17 -2.89
N ALA A 109 14.25 4.41 -1.79
CA ALA A 109 13.31 3.33 -1.50
C ALA A 109 11.86 3.84 -1.45
N THR A 110 11.66 5.00 -0.82
CA THR A 110 10.34 5.66 -0.80
C THR A 110 9.82 5.98 -2.20
N GLN A 111 10.69 6.48 -3.08
CA GLN A 111 10.33 6.83 -4.45
C GLN A 111 10.03 5.59 -5.29
N ASP A 112 10.88 4.56 -5.20
CA ASP A 112 10.68 3.32 -5.95
C ASP A 112 9.37 2.65 -5.51
N LEU A 113 9.18 2.43 -4.20
CA LEU A 113 7.96 1.88 -3.61
C LEU A 113 6.70 2.64 -4.05
N SER A 114 6.72 3.98 -4.01
CA SER A 114 5.58 4.80 -4.42
C SER A 114 5.25 4.67 -5.91
N SER A 115 6.24 4.31 -6.73
CA SER A 115 6.09 4.21 -8.18
C SER A 115 5.68 2.81 -8.65
N ILE A 116 6.15 1.75 -8.00
CA ILE A 116 5.98 0.37 -8.48
C ILE A 116 4.85 -0.38 -7.78
N PHE A 117 4.56 -0.07 -6.51
CA PHE A 117 3.77 -0.96 -5.66
C PHE A 117 2.32 -1.12 -6.16
N GLY A 118 1.68 -0.02 -6.54
CA GLY A 118 0.29 -0.04 -7.02
C GLY A 118 0.14 -0.82 -8.34
N ASP A 119 1.09 -0.67 -9.25
CA ASP A 119 1.03 -1.25 -10.58
C ASP A 119 1.34 -2.75 -10.55
N HIS A 120 2.30 -3.18 -9.73
CA HIS A 120 2.79 -4.56 -9.73
C HIS A 120 2.19 -5.45 -8.63
N VAL A 121 1.74 -4.88 -7.51
CA VAL A 121 1.12 -5.66 -6.43
C VAL A 121 -0.39 -5.52 -6.46
N ILE A 122 -0.91 -4.30 -6.28
CA ILE A 122 -2.35 -4.05 -6.14
C ILE A 122 -3.13 -4.41 -7.40
N THR A 123 -2.64 -4.00 -8.57
CA THR A 123 -3.33 -4.26 -9.84
C THR A 123 -3.36 -5.76 -10.15
N ASN A 124 -2.27 -6.49 -9.90
CA ASN A 124 -2.23 -7.93 -10.14
C ASN A 124 -3.12 -8.72 -9.17
N LEU A 125 -3.20 -8.34 -7.89
CA LEU A 125 -4.16 -8.95 -6.96
C LEU A 125 -5.60 -8.74 -7.43
N LYS A 126 -5.94 -7.53 -7.89
CA LYS A 126 -7.27 -7.26 -8.50
C LYS A 126 -7.52 -8.09 -9.76
N ASN A 127 -6.49 -8.34 -10.58
CA ASN A 127 -6.63 -9.17 -11.78
C ASN A 127 -6.93 -10.64 -11.44
N ILE A 128 -6.30 -11.17 -10.38
CA ILE A 128 -6.57 -12.53 -9.86
C ILE A 128 -8.01 -12.62 -9.36
N ILE A 129 -8.46 -11.66 -8.55
CA ILE A 129 -9.84 -11.58 -8.03
C ILE A 129 -10.85 -11.50 -9.18
N ALA A 130 -10.59 -10.69 -10.21
CA ALA A 130 -11.50 -10.53 -11.33
C ALA A 130 -11.59 -11.78 -12.24
N ASN A 131 -10.54 -12.60 -12.29
CA ASN A 131 -10.42 -13.72 -13.23
C ASN A 131 -9.82 -14.99 -12.60
N PRO A 132 -10.37 -15.53 -11.50
CA PRO A 132 -9.73 -16.61 -10.75
C PRO A 132 -9.68 -17.94 -11.52
N THR A 133 -10.52 -18.11 -12.53
CA THR A 133 -10.54 -19.30 -13.41
C THR A 133 -9.60 -19.19 -14.61
N ASP A 134 -9.07 -18.00 -14.91
CA ASP A 134 -8.11 -17.80 -16.01
C ASP A 134 -6.69 -18.07 -15.50
N THR A 135 -6.28 -19.34 -15.61
CA THR A 135 -4.96 -19.79 -15.15
C THR A 135 -3.80 -19.02 -15.78
N ALA A 136 -3.92 -18.55 -17.02
CA ALA A 136 -2.86 -17.78 -17.67
C ALA A 136 -2.72 -16.39 -17.04
N THR A 137 -3.85 -15.71 -16.82
CA THR A 137 -3.89 -14.40 -16.15
C THR A 137 -3.41 -14.50 -14.69
N VAL A 138 -3.87 -15.51 -13.96
CA VAL A 138 -3.46 -15.76 -12.56
C VAL A 138 -1.96 -16.01 -12.46
N ASN A 139 -1.42 -16.90 -13.30
CA ASN A 139 0.01 -17.22 -13.26
C ASN A 139 0.88 -16.00 -13.62
N ALA A 140 0.48 -15.22 -14.63
CA ALA A 140 1.18 -13.99 -15.00
C ALA A 140 1.17 -12.96 -13.86
N ALA A 141 0.02 -12.78 -13.21
CA ALA A 141 -0.14 -11.87 -12.08
C ALA A 141 0.73 -12.29 -10.88
N ILE A 142 0.68 -13.57 -10.48
CA ILE A 142 1.50 -14.11 -9.37
C ILE A 142 3.01 -13.96 -9.68
N GLN A 143 3.41 -14.23 -10.92
CA GLN A 143 4.80 -14.08 -11.33
C GLN A 143 5.27 -12.63 -11.25
N ASP A 144 4.46 -11.68 -11.72
CA ASP A 144 4.80 -10.26 -11.67
C ASP A 144 4.88 -9.74 -10.23
N ILE A 145 3.91 -10.10 -9.38
CA ILE A 145 3.94 -9.77 -7.94
C ILE A 145 5.23 -10.29 -7.31
N ASN A 146 5.55 -11.58 -7.51
CA ASN A 146 6.76 -12.17 -6.94
C ASN A 146 8.03 -11.50 -7.44
N ASN A 147 8.15 -11.21 -8.75
CA ASN A 147 9.34 -10.54 -9.29
C ASN A 147 9.57 -9.17 -8.63
N PHE A 148 8.55 -8.31 -8.58
CA PHE A 148 8.69 -6.97 -8.01
C PHE A 148 8.84 -6.99 -6.48
N ARG A 149 8.14 -7.90 -5.79
CA ARG A 149 8.30 -8.05 -4.34
C ARG A 149 9.71 -8.52 -3.97
N CYS A 150 10.23 -9.54 -4.65
CA CYS A 150 11.56 -10.06 -4.38
C CYS A 150 12.67 -9.05 -4.71
N CYS A 151 12.52 -8.29 -5.79
CA CYS A 151 13.63 -7.51 -6.35
C CYS A 151 13.60 -6.01 -6.02
N SER A 152 12.46 -5.47 -5.61
CA SER A 152 12.32 -4.06 -5.26
C SER A 152 11.56 -3.86 -3.95
N VAL A 153 10.27 -4.24 -3.89
CA VAL A 153 9.38 -3.82 -2.78
C VAL A 153 9.91 -4.27 -1.41
N LEU A 154 10.28 -5.55 -1.24
CA LEU A 154 10.70 -6.06 0.07
C LEU A 154 12.12 -5.59 0.47
N PRO A 155 13.10 -5.53 -0.44
CA PRO A 155 14.36 -4.82 -0.18
C PRO A 155 14.17 -3.35 0.24
N ASP A 156 13.36 -2.58 -0.48
CA ASP A 156 13.14 -1.17 -0.19
C ASP A 156 12.36 -0.95 1.12
N ALA A 157 11.38 -1.79 1.40
CA ALA A 157 10.69 -1.79 2.69
C ALA A 157 11.69 -2.03 3.83
N SER A 158 12.61 -2.98 3.68
CA SER A 158 13.65 -3.27 4.69
C SER A 158 14.57 -2.06 4.95
N ILE A 159 14.97 -1.35 3.89
CA ILE A 159 15.75 -0.10 3.98
C ILE A 159 14.95 0.94 4.77
N LEU A 160 13.70 1.17 4.37
CA LEU A 160 12.84 2.18 4.96
C LEU A 160 12.54 1.89 6.44
N TRP A 161 12.29 0.63 6.80
CA TRP A 161 12.05 0.20 8.18
C TRP A 161 13.29 0.42 9.04
N THR A 162 14.46 0.01 8.53
CA THR A 162 15.74 0.15 9.24
C THR A 162 16.07 1.61 9.50
N ASP A 163 16.00 2.46 8.48
CA ASP A 163 16.33 3.88 8.60
C ASP A 163 15.33 4.61 9.49
N SER A 164 14.03 4.31 9.34
CA SER A 164 12.98 4.90 10.18
C SER A 164 13.14 4.52 11.65
N ALA A 165 13.43 3.24 11.94
CA ALA A 165 13.70 2.78 13.30
C ALA A 165 14.93 3.47 13.90
N LYS A 166 16.01 3.60 13.11
CA LYS A 166 17.25 4.27 13.52
C LYS A 166 17.02 5.74 13.84
N LEU A 167 16.34 6.49 12.97
CA LEU A 167 16.03 7.91 13.17
C LEU A 167 15.14 8.14 14.39
N ALA A 168 14.23 7.20 14.67
CA ALA A 168 13.36 7.23 15.84
C ALA A 168 14.02 6.71 17.13
N GLY A 169 15.25 6.18 17.07
CA GLY A 169 15.93 5.56 18.22
C GLY A 169 15.24 4.30 18.74
N LEU A 170 14.55 3.57 17.85
CA LEU A 170 13.82 2.36 18.16
C LEU A 170 14.74 1.12 18.08
N SER A 171 14.41 0.09 18.86
CA SER A 171 15.08 -1.23 18.82
C SER A 171 14.06 -2.35 19.03
N GLY A 172 14.36 -3.55 18.54
CA GLY A 172 13.47 -4.71 18.66
C GLY A 172 12.32 -4.75 17.65
N PHE A 173 12.39 -3.96 16.58
CA PHE A 173 11.43 -3.96 15.48
C PHE A 173 11.98 -4.72 14.27
N PRO A 174 11.12 -5.22 13.37
CA PRO A 174 11.56 -5.77 12.09
C PRO A 174 12.43 -4.76 11.31
N THR A 175 13.62 -5.20 10.90
CA THR A 175 14.52 -4.43 10.01
C THR A 175 14.68 -5.09 8.65
N THR A 176 14.00 -6.22 8.44
CA THR A 176 14.09 -7.00 7.21
C THR A 176 12.73 -7.61 6.95
N ALA A 177 12.20 -7.35 5.76
CA ALA A 177 10.96 -7.93 5.29
C ALA A 177 11.16 -9.42 5.01
N GLN A 178 10.20 -10.24 5.44
CA GLN A 178 10.19 -11.64 5.08
C GLN A 178 9.96 -11.77 3.58
N LEU A 179 10.70 -12.68 2.93
CA LEU A 179 10.56 -12.98 1.52
C LEU A 179 9.60 -14.17 1.32
N PRO A 180 8.73 -14.16 0.28
CA PRO A 180 8.00 -15.35 -0.13
C PRO A 180 8.96 -16.42 -0.67
N GLN A 181 8.54 -17.69 -0.67
CA GLN A 181 9.38 -18.82 -1.09
C GLN A 181 9.90 -18.67 -2.52
N ALA A 182 9.10 -18.07 -3.40
CA ALA A 182 9.46 -17.81 -4.79
C ALA A 182 10.78 -17.04 -4.94
N CYS A 183 11.12 -16.16 -3.99
CA CYS A 183 12.35 -15.37 -4.03
C CYS A 183 13.63 -16.21 -3.99
N SER A 184 13.57 -17.44 -3.49
CA SER A 184 14.73 -18.35 -3.50
C SER A 184 15.15 -18.80 -4.90
N THR A 185 14.27 -18.65 -5.89
CA THR A 185 14.49 -19.06 -7.28
C THR A 185 14.50 -17.90 -8.26
N ILE A 186 14.02 -16.73 -7.84
CA ILE A 186 14.02 -15.51 -8.64
C ILE A 186 15.41 -14.89 -8.62
N THR A 187 16.00 -14.72 -9.80
CA THR A 187 17.24 -13.95 -9.94
C THR A 187 16.90 -12.51 -10.25
N CYS A 188 17.14 -11.62 -9.30
CA CYS A 188 17.00 -10.19 -9.50
C CYS A 188 18.11 -9.69 -10.41
N GLN A 189 17.83 -9.59 -11.71
CA GLN A 189 18.71 -8.87 -12.61
C GLN A 189 18.61 -7.39 -12.24
N GLN A 190 19.74 -6.78 -11.91
CA GLN A 190 19.88 -5.36 -11.63
C GLN A 190 19.29 -4.55 -12.79
N SER A 191 18.03 -4.11 -12.69
CA SER A 191 17.38 -3.00 -13.42
C SER A 191 15.84 -3.09 -13.29
N PHE A 192 15.34 -3.01 -12.06
CA PHE A 192 14.14 -2.21 -11.82
C PHE A 192 14.65 -0.85 -11.31
N SER A 193 13.98 0.24 -11.64
CA SER A 193 14.53 1.61 -11.65
C SER A 193 15.25 2.03 -10.37
N GLY A 194 16.58 1.81 -10.34
CA GLY A 194 17.48 2.37 -9.33
C GLY A 194 17.51 1.54 -8.04
N GLY A 195 18.34 0.49 -8.01
CA GLY A 195 18.58 -0.24 -6.77
C GLY A 195 19.03 0.72 -5.67
N CYS A 196 18.16 0.90 -4.68
CA CYS A 196 18.42 1.78 -3.56
C CYS A 196 19.49 1.13 -2.68
N GLN A 197 20.75 1.47 -2.90
CA GLN A 197 21.83 0.93 -2.08
C GLN A 197 21.86 1.69 -0.75
N SER A 198 21.74 0.97 0.36
CA SER A 198 22.04 1.50 1.69
C SER A 198 23.44 2.12 1.67
N GLU A 199 23.57 3.41 2.01
CA GLU A 199 24.88 4.11 2.12
C GLU A 199 25.82 3.47 3.15
N PHE A 200 25.33 2.52 3.95
CA PHE A 200 26.12 1.73 4.89
C PHE A 200 26.60 0.42 4.28
N ASP A 201 27.36 0.51 3.20
CA ASP A 201 28.31 -0.54 2.86
C ASP A 201 29.57 -0.28 3.71
N PRO A 202 29.95 -1.14 4.68
CA PRO A 202 31.17 -0.96 5.48
C PRO A 202 32.46 -1.00 4.65
N LEU A 203 32.36 -1.17 3.33
CA LEU A 203 33.47 -1.21 2.38
C LEU A 203 33.53 -0.02 1.41
N SER A 204 32.64 0.97 1.50
CA SER A 204 32.75 2.19 0.68
C SER A 204 33.62 3.25 1.39
N PRO A 205 34.79 3.64 0.83
CA PRO A 205 35.59 4.71 1.39
C PRO A 205 34.87 6.04 1.17
N GLY A 206 34.61 6.76 2.27
CA GLY A 206 33.93 8.05 2.28
C GLY A 206 34.53 9.05 1.29
N SER A 207 33.63 9.78 0.63
CA SER A 207 33.94 11.02 -0.09
C SER A 207 34.01 12.19 0.89
#